data_AF-A0A535B416-F1
#
_entry.id   AF-A0A535B416-F1
#
_cell.length_a   1.000
_cell.length_b   1.000
_cell.length_c   1.000
_cell.angle_alpha   90.00
_cell.angle_beta   90.00
_cell.angle_gamma   90.00
#
_symmetry.space_group_name_H-M   'P 1'
#
loop_
_entity.id
_entity.type
_entity.pdbx_description
1 polymer ?
#
loop_
_entity_poly.entity_id
_entity_poly.type
_entity_poly.pdbx_seq_one_letter_code
_entity_poly.pdbx_strand_id
1 'polypeptide(L)' 'MTLLPSTALDGAVSRVVAQHEAGSMITVPRYFADTVVTEYGIARLWGKNHRQRARELTAVAHPNFRAELKQAAEAL' A
#
# COMPACT_ATOMS: atom_id res chain seq x y z
N MET A 1 -7.04 -7.43 9.62
CA MET A 1 -5.91 -7.94 8.82
C MET A 1 -6.39 -8.04 7.38
N THR A 2 -5.62 -7.51 6.43
CA THR A 2 -5.95 -7.54 4.99
C THR A 2 -4.90 -8.35 4.25
N LEU A 3 -5.33 -9.40 3.54
CA LEU A 3 -4.48 -10.26 2.72
C LEU A 3 -4.75 -9.96 1.24
N LEU A 4 -3.71 -9.66 0.48
CA LEU A 4 -3.83 -9.42 -0.95
C LEU A 4 -2.52 -9.73 -1.68
N PRO A 5 -2.59 -10.30 -2.90
CA PRO A 5 -1.50 -10.19 -3.85
C PRO A 5 -1.06 -8.74 -4.03
N SER A 6 0.25 -8.49 -4.17
CA SER A 6 0.78 -7.14 -4.37
C SER A 6 0.41 -6.55 -5.74
N THR A 7 0.02 -7.39 -6.70
CA THR A 7 -0.36 -7.02 -8.06
C THR A 7 -1.72 -7.60 -8.49
N ALA A 8 -2.23 -7.10 -9.60
CA ALA A 8 -3.38 -7.58 -10.36
C ALA A 8 -3.03 -7.66 -11.86
N LEU A 9 -3.93 -8.25 -12.66
CA LEU A 9 -3.79 -8.36 -14.12
C LEU A 9 -2.42 -8.94 -14.51
N ASP A 10 -2.11 -10.14 -13.99
CA ASP A 10 -0.86 -10.86 -14.25
C ASP A 10 0.42 -10.04 -14.01
N GLY A 11 0.40 -9.17 -12.98
CA GLY A 11 1.55 -8.35 -12.59
C GLY A 11 1.58 -6.97 -13.22
N ALA A 12 0.65 -6.65 -14.12
CA ALA A 12 0.61 -5.37 -14.83
C ALA A 12 0.23 -4.18 -13.94
N VAL A 13 -0.55 -4.41 -12.88
CA VAL A 13 -1.08 -3.32 -12.03
C VAL A 13 -0.77 -3.58 -10.56
N SER A 14 -0.25 -2.57 -9.85
CA SER A 14 -0.04 -2.64 -8.39
C SER A 14 -1.36 -2.50 -7.63
N ARG A 15 -1.55 -3.30 -6.57
CA ARG A 15 -2.65 -3.10 -5.60
C ARG A 15 -2.30 -2.17 -4.46
N VAL A 16 -1.00 -1.89 -4.26
CA VAL A 16 -0.54 -0.83 -3.37
C VAL A 16 -0.40 0.43 -4.19
N VAL A 17 -1.22 1.44 -3.89
CA VAL A 17 -1.29 2.71 -4.61
C VAL A 17 -0.99 3.88 -3.67
N ALA A 18 -0.43 4.96 -4.21
CA ALA A 18 -0.21 6.19 -3.45
C ALA A 18 -1.52 6.88 -3.10
N GLN A 19 -2.50 6.81 -4.00
CA GLN A 19 -3.82 7.40 -3.84
C GLN A 19 -4.86 6.54 -4.56
N HIS A 20 -6.04 6.40 -3.97
CA HIS A 20 -7.18 5.77 -4.61
C HIS A 20 -7.78 6.69 -5.68
N GLU A 21 -8.29 6.10 -6.77
CA GLU A 21 -9.00 6.85 -7.81
C GLU A 21 -10.19 7.62 -7.22
N ALA A 22 -10.49 8.78 -7.81
CA ALA A 22 -11.64 9.58 -7.39
C ALA A 22 -12.94 8.76 -7.47
N GLY A 23 -13.73 8.79 -6.40
CA GLY A 23 -14.96 8.01 -6.30
C GLY A 23 -14.77 6.56 -5.83
N SER A 24 -13.54 6.13 -5.53
CA SER A 24 -13.29 4.80 -4.95
C SER A 24 -14.05 4.62 -3.63
N MET A 25 -14.77 3.51 -3.51
CA MET A 25 -15.43 3.13 -2.27
C MET A 25 -14.41 2.57 -1.27
N ILE A 26 -14.20 3.27 -0.16
CA ILE A 26 -13.28 2.83 0.89
C ILE A 26 -14.01 1.91 1.86
N THR A 27 -13.73 0.61 1.77
CA THR A 27 -14.34 -0.42 2.63
C THR A 27 -13.68 -0.52 4.01
N VAL A 28 -12.36 -0.31 4.07
CA VAL A 28 -11.58 -0.31 5.32
C VAL A 28 -10.95 1.08 5.52
N PRO A 29 -11.58 1.96 6.32
CA PRO A 29 -11.01 3.25 6.68
C PRO A 29 -9.60 3.14 7.28
N ARG A 30 -8.77 4.17 7.07
CA ARG A 30 -7.37 4.21 7.51
C ARG A 30 -7.17 3.89 9.00
N TYR A 31 -8.14 4.24 9.85
CA TYR A 31 -8.12 4.04 11.30
C TYR A 31 -8.27 2.55 11.68
N PHE A 32 -8.94 1.76 10.84
CA PHE A 32 -9.12 0.31 11.04
C PHE A 32 -8.06 -0.52 10.31
N ALA A 33 -7.35 0.08 9.35
CA ALA A 33 -6.26 -0.57 8.65
C ALA A 33 -5.01 -0.67 9.55
N ASP A 34 -4.84 -1.85 10.15
CA ASP A 34 -3.68 -2.24 10.95
C ASP A 34 -2.66 -3.04 10.13
N THR A 35 -2.92 -4.31 9.83
CA THR A 35 -1.94 -5.20 9.20
C THR A 35 -2.31 -5.55 7.76
N VAL A 36 -1.37 -5.33 6.84
CA VAL A 36 -1.47 -5.65 5.41
C VAL A 36 -0.38 -6.67 5.05
N VAL A 37 -0.76 -7.74 4.37
CA VAL A 37 0.16 -8.83 3.99
C VAL A 37 0.10 -9.07 2.49
N THR A 38 1.27 -9.16 1.88
CA THR A 38 1.48 -9.55 0.48
C THR A 38 2.51 -10.68 0.41
N GLU A 39 2.77 -11.19 -0.79
CA GLU A 39 3.85 -12.14 -1.07
C GLU A 39 5.26 -11.59 -0.78
N TYR A 40 5.39 -10.27 -0.58
CA TYR A 40 6.67 -9.61 -0.27
C TYR A 40 6.86 -9.28 1.22
N GLY A 41 5.88 -9.58 2.08
CA GLY A 41 6.01 -9.45 3.53
C GLY A 41 4.79 -8.86 4.23
N ILE A 42 5.04 -8.30 5.42
CA ILE A 42 4.01 -7.82 6.34
C ILE A 42 4.25 -6.34 6.65
N ALA A 43 3.26 -5.50 6.36
CA ALA A 43 3.23 -4.10 6.74
C ALA A 43 2.30 -3.92 7.95
N ARG A 44 2.86 -3.49 9.08
CA ARG A 44 2.10 -3.13 10.28
C ARG A 44 1.90 -1.63 10.31
N LEU A 45 0.67 -1.14 10.45
CA LEU A 45 0.33 0.27 10.28
C LEU A 45 -0.25 0.91 11.55
N TRP A 46 -0.60 0.11 12.56
CA TRP A 46 -1.07 0.64 13.85
C TRP A 46 -0.01 1.53 14.50
N GLY A 47 -0.45 2.69 15.02
CA GLY A 47 0.42 3.68 15.66
C GLY A 47 1.37 4.44 14.72
N LYS A 48 1.32 4.18 13.40
CA LYS A 48 2.20 4.84 12.42
C LYS A 48 1.55 6.08 11.81
N ASN A 49 2.35 7.13 11.62
CA ASN A 49 1.93 8.31 10.88
C ASN A 49 1.92 8.06 9.35
N HIS A 50 1.41 9.01 8.56
CA HIS A 50 1.28 8.86 7.11
C HIS A 50 2.58 8.48 6.40
N ARG A 51 3.70 9.14 6.73
CA ARG A 51 5.00 8.86 6.11
C ARG A 51 5.52 7.47 6.47
N GLN A 52 5.34 7.06 7.72
CA GLN A 52 5.69 5.70 8.17
C GLN A 52 4.82 4.65 7.47
N ARG A 53 3.50 4.87 7.37
CA ARG A 53 2.58 3.96 6.69
C ARG A 53 2.92 3.81 5.21
N ALA A 54 3.25 4.92 4.53
CA ALA A 54 3.67 4.89 3.14
C ALA A 54 4.95 4.05 2.94
N ARG A 55 5.95 4.21 3.82
CA ARG A 55 7.19 3.40 3.80
C ARG A 55 6.91 1.90 3.98
N GLU A 56 6.06 1.55 4.94
CA GLU A 56 5.69 0.15 5.23
C GLU A 56 4.93 -0.49 4.07
N LEU A 57 3.93 0.20 3.53
CA LEU A 57 3.15 -0.28 2.38
C LEU A 57 4.04 -0.43 1.13
N THR A 58 4.94 0.52 0.91
CA THR A 58 5.92 0.45 -0.19
C THR A 58 6.87 -0.73 -0.04
N ALA A 59 7.27 -1.08 1.20
CA ALA A 59 8.16 -2.21 1.46
C ALA A 59 7.51 -3.57 1.12
N VAL A 60 6.18 -3.68 1.21
CA VAL A 60 5.43 -4.89 0.84
C VAL A 60 4.81 -4.83 -0.56
N ALA A 61 5.02 -3.74 -1.31
CA ALA A 61 4.61 -3.65 -2.71
C ALA A 61 5.53 -4.48 -3.62
N HIS A 62 5.05 -4.76 -4.83
CA HIS A 62 5.85 -5.44 -5.85
C HIS A 62 7.07 -4.60 -6.26
N PRO A 63 8.28 -5.19 -6.39
CA PRO A 63 9.53 -4.46 -6.65
C PRO A 63 9.46 -3.44 -7.79
N ASN A 64 8.79 -3.79 -8.89
CA ASN A 64 8.65 -2.93 -10.08
C ASN A 64 7.98 -1.58 -9.79
N PHE A 65 7.09 -1.48 -8.80
CA PHE A 65 6.34 -0.25 -8.50
C PHE A 65 6.89 0.52 -7.29
N ARG A 66 7.89 -0.03 -6.57
CA ARG A 66 8.41 0.60 -5.35
C ARG A 66 9.05 1.96 -5.60
N ALA A 67 9.72 2.14 -6.74
CA ALA A 67 10.38 3.40 -7.06
C ALA A 67 9.36 4.54 -7.21
N GLU A 68 8.29 4.31 -7.96
CA GLU A 68 7.18 5.25 -8.15
C GLU A 68 6.47 5.56 -6.82
N LEU A 69 6.18 4.53 -6.01
CA LEU A 69 5.54 4.70 -4.70
C LEU A 69 6.40 5.52 -3.73
N LYS A 70 7.73 5.36 -3.77
CA LYS A 70 8.65 6.19 -2.95
C LYS A 70 8.60 7.65 -3.38
N GLN A 71 8.67 7.92 -4.69
CA GLN A 71 8.61 9.28 -5.21
C GLN A 71 7.28 9.96 -4.84
N ALA A 72 6.15 9.26 -5.00
CA ALA A 72 4.84 9.77 -4.62
C ALA A 72 4.73 10.05 -3.11
N ALA A 73 5.36 9.23 -2.26
CA ALA A 73 5.37 9.42 -0.81
C ALA A 73 6.23 10.62 -0.34
N GLU A 74 7.25 11.00 -1.12
CA GLU A 74 8.11 12.15 -0.84
C GLU A 74 7.48 13.48 -1.28
N ALA A 75 6.58 13.44 -2.27
CA ALA A 75 5.85 14.60 -2.76
C ALA A 75 4.71 15.08 -1.82
N LEU A 76 4.46 14.37 -0.71
CA LEU A 76 3.42 14.62 0.30
C LEU A 76 3.98 15.12 1.64
#